data_AF-Q3AV91-F1
#
_entry.id   AF-Q3AV91-F1
#
_cell.length_a   1.000
_cell.length_b   1.000
_cell.length_c   1.000
_cell.angle_alpha   90.00
_cell.angle_beta   90.00
_cell.angle_gamma   90.00
#
_symmetry.space_group_name_H-M   'P 1'
#
loop_
_entity.id
_entity.type
_entity.pdbx_description
1 polymer ?
#
loop_
_entity_poly.entity_id
_entity_poly.type
_entity_poly.pdbx_seq_one_letter_code
_entity_poly.pdbx_strand_id
1 'polypeptide(L)'
;MSRFFTRQHPPVTALLAASFGVAGALALIWTNPSFDDYEAHAGDQLVLLATAELCDENALSMLLRLWVKDCSALVTSQRGALADLAGRFTTRWNFGIGSFYVTQLEAETLLPGLSLPEVEVLSLGLAGRFVVLRAETNPGTKE
;
A
#
# COMPACT_ATOMS: atom_id res chain seq x y z
N MET A 1 27.11 -58.76 11.00
CA MET A 1 26.66 -57.46 11.52
C MET A 1 27.59 -56.39 10.95
N SER A 2 27.31 -55.88 9.75
CA SER A 2 28.09 -54.78 9.14
C SER A 2 27.13 -53.89 8.35
N ARG A 3 26.97 -52.66 8.85
CA ARG A 3 26.09 -51.62 8.28
C ARG A 3 26.75 -51.07 7.02
N PHE A 4 26.11 -51.25 5.86
CA PHE A 4 26.43 -50.52 4.64
C PHE A 4 25.91 -49.09 4.79
N PHE A 5 26.78 -48.16 5.16
CA PHE A 5 26.51 -46.74 5.14
C PHE A 5 26.80 -46.24 3.72
N THR A 6 25.80 -46.28 2.84
CA THR A 6 25.92 -45.73 1.49
C THR A 6 25.97 -44.20 1.57
N ARG A 7 27.11 -43.61 1.22
CA ARG A 7 27.27 -42.16 1.04
C ARG A 7 26.39 -41.72 -0.14
N GLN A 8 25.21 -41.17 0.15
CA GLN A 8 24.36 -40.54 -0.86
C GLN A 8 24.94 -39.15 -1.16
N HIS A 9 25.63 -38.99 -2.29
CA HIS A 9 25.96 -37.66 -2.80
C HIS A 9 24.70 -37.06 -3.44
N PRO A 10 24.24 -35.87 -3.02
CA PRO A 10 23.08 -35.24 -3.64
C PRO A 10 23.39 -34.97 -5.12
N PRO A 11 22.45 -35.21 -6.05
CA PRO A 11 22.68 -34.96 -7.47
C PRO A 11 22.99 -33.47 -7.68
N VAL A 12 24.00 -33.17 -8.49
CA VAL A 12 24.48 -31.80 -8.77
C VAL A 12 23.35 -30.87 -9.23
N THR A 13 22.33 -31.41 -9.90
CA THR A 13 21.11 -30.69 -10.28
C THR A 13 20.28 -30.18 -9.09
N ALA A 14 20.21 -30.91 -7.98
CA ALA A 14 19.53 -30.47 -6.78
C ALA A 14 20.28 -29.32 -6.08
N LEU A 15 21.62 -29.33 -6.12
CA LEU A 15 22.45 -28.24 -5.62
C LEU A 15 22.28 -26.96 -6.44
N LEU A 16 22.23 -27.09 -7.78
CA LEU A 16 22.00 -25.95 -8.66
C LEU A 16 20.58 -25.35 -8.49
N ALA A 17 19.53 -26.18 -8.45
CA ALA A 17 18.16 -25.70 -8.23
C ALA A 17 17.99 -24.98 -6.89
N ALA A 18 18.61 -25.50 -5.82
CA ALA A 18 18.63 -24.84 -4.52
C ALA A 18 19.33 -23.47 -4.58
N SER A 19 20.44 -23.36 -5.32
CA SER A 19 21.17 -22.08 -5.44
C SER A 19 20.37 -20.98 -6.16
N PHE A 20 19.65 -21.32 -7.24
CA PHE A 20 18.78 -20.37 -7.94
C PHE A 20 17.57 -19.98 -7.09
N GLY A 21 16.99 -20.93 -6.34
CA GLY A 21 15.89 -20.64 -5.41
C GLY A 21 16.29 -19.67 -4.30
N VAL A 22 17.47 -19.87 -3.69
CA VAL A 22 18.01 -18.97 -2.65
C VAL A 22 18.33 -17.59 -3.23
N ALA A 23 18.96 -17.52 -4.40
CA ALA A 23 19.25 -16.25 -5.06
C ALA A 23 17.96 -15.47 -5.38
N GLY A 24 16.92 -16.15 -5.86
CA GLY A 24 15.61 -15.56 -6.12
C GLY A 24 14.92 -15.04 -4.85
N ALA A 25 14.93 -15.80 -3.76
CA ALA A 25 14.36 -15.37 -2.49
C ALA A 25 15.07 -14.14 -1.90
N LEU A 26 16.41 -14.08 -2.00
CA LEU A 26 17.20 -12.93 -1.58
C LEU A 26 16.90 -11.68 -2.42
N ALA A 27 16.69 -11.84 -3.74
CA ALA A 27 16.29 -10.76 -4.61
C ALA A 27 14.90 -10.21 -4.26
N LEU A 28 13.95 -11.09 -3.88
CA LEU A 28 12.62 -10.68 -3.43
C LEU A 28 12.65 -9.96 -2.08
N ILE A 29 13.50 -10.40 -1.15
CA ILE A 29 13.71 -9.69 0.12
C ILE A 29 14.27 -8.29 -0.15
N TRP A 30 15.25 -8.17 -1.05
CA TRP A 30 15.85 -6.88 -1.38
C TRP A 30 14.89 -5.95 -2.11
N THR A 31 14.01 -6.50 -2.96
CA THR A 31 13.00 -5.72 -3.69
C THR A 31 11.67 -5.59 -2.92
N ASN A 32 11.59 -6.09 -1.68
CA ASN A 32 10.40 -5.90 -0.85
C ASN A 32 10.29 -4.41 -0.47
N PRO A 33 9.23 -3.72 -0.90
CA PRO A 33 9.13 -2.28 -0.68
C PRO A 33 9.07 -1.94 0.81
N SER A 34 9.64 -0.79 1.16
CA SER A 34 9.58 -0.23 2.51
C SER A 34 8.19 0.37 2.80
N PHE A 35 7.97 0.81 4.04
CA PHE A 35 6.73 1.50 4.41
C PHE A 35 6.67 2.90 3.79
N ASP A 36 7.80 3.60 3.79
CA ASP A 36 7.95 4.91 3.13
C ASP A 36 7.63 4.83 1.62
N ASP A 37 8.01 3.74 0.95
CA ASP A 37 7.64 3.50 -0.46
C ASP A 37 6.12 3.37 -0.63
N TYR A 38 5.44 2.76 0.34
CA TYR A 38 3.98 2.65 0.34
C TYR A 38 3.31 4.00 0.61
N GLU A 39 3.78 4.76 1.61
CA GLU A 39 3.25 6.10 1.91
C GLU A 39 3.38 7.04 0.71
N ALA A 40 4.52 7.01 0.03
CA ALA A 40 4.74 7.80 -1.17
C ALA A 40 3.78 7.41 -2.30
N HIS A 41 3.53 6.10 -2.49
CA HIS A 41 2.58 5.59 -3.47
C HIS A 41 1.12 5.95 -3.12
N ALA A 42 0.73 5.78 -1.86
CA ALA A 42 -0.62 6.09 -1.41
C ALA A 42 -0.88 7.60 -1.44
N GLY A 43 0.11 8.43 -1.09
CA GLY A 43 0.06 9.88 -1.22
C GLY A 43 -0.17 10.33 -2.67
N ASP A 44 0.47 9.68 -3.64
CA ASP A 44 0.21 9.93 -5.07
C ASP A 44 -1.23 9.62 -5.47
N GLN A 45 -1.78 8.49 -5.01
CA GLN A 45 -3.17 8.14 -5.26
C GLN A 45 -4.14 9.14 -4.63
N LEU A 46 -3.84 9.63 -3.43
CA LEU A 46 -4.63 10.66 -2.77
C LEU A 46 -4.56 12.01 -3.49
N VAL A 47 -3.40 12.41 -4.04
CA VAL A 47 -3.30 13.61 -4.88
C VAL A 47 -4.20 13.48 -6.11
N LEU A 48 -4.18 12.31 -6.78
CA LEU A 48 -5.03 12.06 -7.94
C LEU A 48 -6.51 12.12 -7.58
N LEU A 49 -6.90 11.47 -6.48
CA LEU A 49 -8.28 11.46 -6.00
C LEU A 49 -8.74 12.85 -5.58
N ALA A 50 -7.97 13.53 -4.73
CA ALA A 50 -8.30 14.88 -4.27
C ALA A 50 -8.34 15.89 -5.42
N THR A 51 -7.48 15.76 -6.42
CA THR A 51 -7.56 16.60 -7.63
C THR A 51 -8.83 16.30 -8.41
N ALA A 52 -9.19 15.02 -8.58
CA ALA A 52 -10.40 14.62 -9.31
C ALA A 52 -11.70 15.05 -8.59
N GLU A 53 -11.74 15.01 -7.27
CA GLU A 53 -12.93 15.35 -6.48
C GLU A 53 -13.03 16.85 -6.17
N LEU A 54 -11.93 17.46 -5.71
CA LEU A 54 -11.93 18.85 -5.22
C LEU A 54 -11.69 19.87 -6.33
N CYS A 55 -10.96 19.49 -7.38
CA CYS A 55 -10.62 20.38 -8.48
C CYS A 55 -11.50 20.17 -9.71
N ASP A 56 -12.56 19.36 -9.63
CA ASP A 56 -13.55 19.26 -10.70
C ASP A 56 -14.23 20.62 -10.92
N GLU A 57 -14.41 20.97 -12.19
CA GLU A 57 -15.03 22.22 -12.63
C GLU A 57 -16.48 22.34 -12.12
N ASN A 58 -17.16 21.26 -11.70
CA ASN A 58 -18.49 21.34 -11.11
C ASN A 58 -18.48 21.38 -9.58
N ALA A 59 -17.38 20.98 -8.93
CA ALA A 59 -17.22 21.00 -7.48
C ALA A 59 -16.80 22.39 -6.95
N LEU A 60 -16.03 23.15 -7.74
CA LEU A 60 -15.54 24.47 -7.34
C LEU A 60 -16.58 25.57 -7.58
N SER A 61 -16.95 26.29 -6.52
CA SER A 61 -17.77 27.50 -6.64
C SER A 61 -17.06 28.57 -7.48
N MET A 62 -17.82 29.42 -8.19
CA MET A 62 -17.29 30.45 -9.09
C MET A 62 -16.32 31.43 -8.39
N LEU A 63 -16.49 31.64 -7.07
CA LEU A 63 -15.62 32.45 -6.21
C LEU A 63 -14.28 31.76 -5.91
N LEU A 64 -14.30 30.44 -5.64
CA LEU A 64 -13.08 29.68 -5.35
C LEU A 64 -12.14 29.65 -6.55
N ARG A 65 -12.69 29.56 -7.77
CA ARG A 65 -11.90 29.59 -9.02
C ARG A 65 -11.14 30.90 -9.23
N LEU A 66 -11.64 32.01 -8.67
CA LEU A 66 -10.98 33.31 -8.79
C LEU A 66 -9.77 33.42 -7.84
N TRP A 67 -9.82 32.73 -6.70
CA TRP A 67 -8.76 32.71 -5.68
C TRP A 67 -7.76 31.57 -5.89
N VAL A 68 -8.23 30.40 -6.32
CA VAL A 68 -7.43 29.21 -6.60
C VAL A 68 -7.15 29.14 -8.09
N LYS A 69 -6.05 29.77 -8.50
CA LYS A 69 -5.65 29.81 -9.91
C LYS A 69 -5.20 28.46 -10.46
N ASP A 70 -4.67 27.59 -9.60
CA ASP A 70 -4.23 26.25 -9.96
C ASP A 70 -4.46 25.27 -8.79
N CYS A 71 -5.68 24.74 -8.71
CA CYS A 71 -6.08 23.80 -7.66
C CYS A 71 -5.21 22.54 -7.67
N SER A 72 -4.86 22.04 -8.86
CA SER A 72 -4.04 20.84 -9.02
C SER A 72 -2.62 21.03 -8.46
N ALA A 73 -2.02 22.19 -8.71
CA ALA A 73 -0.70 22.52 -8.17
C ALA A 73 -0.72 22.63 -6.63
N LEU A 74 -1.81 23.15 -6.05
CA LEU A 74 -1.97 23.22 -4.60
C LEU A 74 -2.12 21.83 -3.98
N VAL A 75 -2.97 20.96 -4.54
CA VAL A 75 -3.12 19.58 -4.04
C VAL A 75 -1.79 18.82 -4.15
N THR A 76 -1.10 18.97 -5.28
CA THR A 76 0.23 18.36 -5.50
C THR A 76 1.25 18.87 -4.49
N SER A 77 1.21 20.14 -4.11
CA SER A 77 2.10 20.69 -3.08
C SER A 77 1.89 20.06 -1.70
N GLN A 78 0.70 19.52 -1.45
CA GLN A 78 0.36 18.81 -0.20
C GLN A 78 0.60 17.30 -0.28
N ARG A 79 1.24 16.80 -1.35
CA ARG A 79 1.59 15.37 -1.49
C ARG A 79 2.22 14.77 -0.23
N GLY A 80 3.13 15.48 0.43
CA GLY A 80 3.77 15.00 1.65
C GLY A 80 2.80 14.83 2.83
N ALA A 81 1.86 15.77 3.01
CA ALA A 81 0.83 15.65 4.04
C ALA A 81 -0.18 14.55 3.72
N LEU A 82 -0.48 14.33 2.43
CA LEU A 82 -1.33 13.23 1.98
C LEU A 82 -0.62 11.87 2.16
N ALA A 83 0.69 11.80 1.94
CA ALA A 83 1.49 10.61 2.22
C ALA A 83 1.51 10.27 3.72
N ASP A 84 1.76 11.26 4.59
CA ASP A 84 1.67 11.10 6.05
C ASP A 84 0.27 10.65 6.49
N LEU A 85 -0.78 11.25 5.92
CA LEU A 85 -2.16 10.86 6.18
C LEU A 85 -2.39 9.38 5.84
N ALA A 86 -1.96 8.94 4.65
CA ALA A 86 -2.06 7.54 4.26
C ALA A 86 -1.31 6.62 5.23
N GLY A 87 -0.13 7.04 5.68
CA GLY A 87 0.69 6.33 6.68
C GLY A 87 -0.02 6.16 8.02
N ARG A 88 -0.61 7.23 8.55
CA ARG A 88 -1.31 7.24 9.85
C ARG A 88 -2.48 6.27 9.92
N PHE A 89 -3.13 6.02 8.79
CA PHE A 89 -4.25 5.09 8.67
C PHE A 89 -3.87 3.71 8.17
N THR A 90 -2.56 3.43 7.98
CA THR A 90 -2.09 2.15 7.44
C THR A 90 -1.26 1.37 8.47
N THR A 91 -1.60 0.10 8.64
CA THR A 91 -0.78 -0.86 9.39
C THR A 91 -0.04 -1.80 8.45
N ARG A 92 1.27 -1.99 8.67
CA ARG A 92 2.12 -2.88 7.87
C ARG A 92 2.43 -4.20 8.57
N TRP A 93 2.30 -5.29 7.81
CA TRP A 93 2.70 -6.64 8.20
C TRP A 93 3.76 -7.17 7.23
N ASN A 94 5.02 -7.29 7.67
CA ASN A 94 6.14 -7.69 6.83
C ASN A 94 6.45 -9.19 6.98
N PHE A 95 6.55 -9.90 5.85
CA PHE A 95 6.86 -11.34 5.76
C PHE A 95 8.21 -11.63 5.09
N GLY A 96 9.07 -10.63 4.92
CA GLY A 96 10.41 -10.76 4.33
C GLY A 96 10.40 -10.67 2.82
N ILE A 97 9.67 -11.55 2.13
CA ILE A 97 9.54 -11.57 0.66
C ILE A 97 8.43 -10.65 0.11
N GLY A 98 7.65 -10.07 1.01
CA GLY A 98 6.53 -9.18 0.72
C GLY A 98 5.93 -8.64 2.00
N SER A 99 5.02 -7.67 1.87
CA SER A 99 4.35 -7.04 3.02
C SER A 99 2.87 -6.82 2.72
N PHE A 100 2.00 -7.05 3.69
CA PHE A 100 0.62 -6.57 3.63
C PHE A 100 0.50 -5.19 4.26
N TYR A 101 -0.37 -4.38 3.68
CA TYR A 101 -0.71 -3.03 4.13
C TYR A 101 -2.22 -2.98 4.28
N VAL A 102 -2.69 -2.71 5.50
CA VAL A 102 -4.11 -2.58 5.81
C VAL A 102 -4.39 -1.12 6.10
N THR A 103 -5.14 -0.46 5.24
CA THR A 103 -5.55 0.94 5.41
C THR A 103 -6.98 0.99 5.92
N GLN A 104 -7.18 1.58 7.09
CA GLN A 104 -8.48 1.72 7.75
C GLN A 104 -8.88 3.18 7.74
N LEU A 105 -9.98 3.50 7.06
CA LEU A 105 -10.53 4.85 7.00
C LEU A 105 -11.79 4.89 7.87
N GLU A 106 -11.60 5.25 9.14
CA GLU A 106 -12.67 5.54 10.07
C GLU A 106 -13.07 7.01 9.97
N ALA A 107 -14.22 7.29 9.39
CA ALA A 107 -14.68 8.65 9.18
C ALA A 107 -15.05 9.39 10.47
N GLU A 108 -15.37 8.68 11.55
CA GLU A 108 -15.62 9.29 12.87
C GLU A 108 -14.37 10.01 13.40
N THR A 109 -13.19 9.48 13.08
CA THR A 109 -11.88 10.10 13.36
C THR A 109 -11.58 11.30 12.44
N LEU A 110 -12.21 11.39 11.26
CA LEU A 110 -11.98 12.46 10.29
C LEU A 110 -12.97 13.63 10.43
N LEU A 111 -14.25 13.36 10.69
CA LEU A 111 -15.32 14.35 10.79
C LEU A 111 -16.33 13.95 11.90
N PRO A 112 -16.14 14.41 13.16
CA PRO A 112 -17.02 14.04 14.26
C PRO A 112 -18.47 14.51 14.00
N GLY A 113 -19.42 13.57 14.06
CA GLY A 113 -20.85 13.82 13.86
C GLY A 113 -21.43 13.38 12.52
N LEU A 114 -20.61 12.81 11.62
CA LEU A 114 -21.07 12.27 10.33
C LEU A 114 -20.92 10.75 10.29
N SER A 115 -22.04 10.02 10.23
CA SER A 115 -22.04 8.56 10.12
C SER A 115 -21.76 8.13 8.68
N LEU A 116 -20.49 7.93 8.34
CA LEU A 116 -20.05 7.39 7.06
C LEU A 116 -19.63 5.91 7.23
N PRO A 117 -19.69 5.10 6.15
CA PRO A 117 -19.27 3.71 6.19
C PRO A 117 -17.77 3.60 6.48
N GLU A 118 -17.39 2.59 7.26
CA GLU A 118 -16.00 2.24 7.50
C GLU A 118 -15.43 1.60 6.23
N VAL A 119 -14.26 2.05 5.78
CA VAL A 119 -13.60 1.51 4.58
C VAL A 119 -12.28 0.88 4.98
N GLU A 120 -12.14 -0.41 4.70
CA GLU A 120 -10.89 -1.16 4.89
C GLU A 120 -10.33 -1.57 3.54
N VAL A 121 -9.06 -1.23 3.28
CA VAL A 121 -8.35 -1.59 2.06
C VAL A 121 -7.12 -2.43 2.40
N LEU A 122 -7.07 -3.65 1.88
CA LEU A 122 -5.93 -4.55 1.99
C LEU A 122 -5.11 -4.50 0.70
N SER A 123 -3.84 -4.13 0.84
CA SER A 123 -2.87 -4.09 -0.25
C SER A 123 -1.68 -5.02 0.01
N LEU A 124 -1.13 -5.62 -1.05
CA LEU A 124 0.07 -6.43 -1.03
C LEU A 124 1.22 -5.68 -1.72
N GLY A 125 2.31 -5.49 -1.00
CA GLY A 125 3.61 -5.07 -1.53
C GLY A 125 4.50 -6.27 -1.85
N LEU A 126 4.95 -6.36 -3.09
CA LEU A 126 5.77 -7.45 -3.63
C LEU A 126 6.67 -6.87 -4.73
N ALA A 127 7.98 -7.16 -4.68
CA ALA A 127 8.92 -6.81 -5.75
C ALA A 127 8.82 -5.35 -6.23
N GLY A 128 8.72 -4.40 -5.30
CA GLY A 128 8.61 -2.97 -5.56
C GLY A 128 7.27 -2.51 -6.13
N ARG A 129 6.22 -3.34 -6.07
CA ARG A 129 4.88 -3.02 -6.58
C ARG A 129 3.85 -3.20 -5.48
N PHE A 130 2.76 -2.44 -5.59
CA PHE A 130 1.60 -2.54 -4.69
C PHE A 130 0.37 -2.97 -5.49
N VAL A 131 -0.38 -3.93 -4.94
CA VAL A 131 -1.61 -4.46 -5.54
C VAL A 131 -2.70 -4.49 -4.48
N VAL A 132 -3.85 -3.89 -4.78
CA VAL A 132 -5.04 -3.98 -3.90
C VAL A 132 -5.63 -5.38 -4.02
N LEU A 133 -5.73 -6.08 -2.89
CA LEU A 133 -6.30 -7.43 -2.82
C LEU A 133 -7.79 -7.41 -2.49
N ARG A 134 -8.20 -6.47 -1.64
CA ARG A 134 -9.55 -6.36 -1.12
C ARG A 134 -9.82 -4.92 -0.72
N ALA A 135 -11.02 -4.45 -1.02
CA ALA A 135 -11.56 -3.20 -0.52
C ALA A 135 -12.98 -3.52 -0.02
N GLU A 136 -13.18 -3.41 1.29
CA GLU A 136 -14.47 -3.63 1.93
C GLU A 136 -15.01 -2.29 2.45
N THR A 137 -16.32 -2.11 2.31
CA THR A 137 -17.03 -0.95 2.82
C THR A 137 -18.10 -1.48 3.76
N ASN A 138 -17.88 -1.31 5.05
CA ASN A 138 -18.82 -1.75 6.07
C ASN A 138 -19.78 -0.58 6.36
N PRO A 139 -21.07 -0.68 6.01
CA PRO A 139 -22.02 0.36 6.35
C PRO A 139 -22.09 0.43 7.88
N GLY A 140 -21.58 1.53 8.45
CA GLY A 140 -21.50 1.74 9.88
C GLY A 140 -22.83 1.35 10.54
N THR A 141 -22.81 0.22 11.24
CA THR A 141 -24.03 -0.32 11.85
C THR A 141 -24.23 0.49 13.13
N LYS A 142 -25.21 1.40 13.10
CA LYS A 142 -25.71 2.03 14.31
C LYS A 142 -26.44 0.96 15.11
N GLU A 143 -25.82 0.47 16.18
CA GLU A 143 -26.55 -0.07 17.34
C GLU A 143 -27.08 1.10 18.17
#